data_AF-A0A1V5L368-F1
#
_entry.id   AF-A0A1V5L368-F1
#
_cell.length_a   1.000
_cell.length_b   1.000
_cell.length_c   1.000
_cell.angle_alpha   90.00
_cell.angle_beta   90.00
_cell.angle_gamma   90.00
#
_symmetry.space_group_name_H-M   'P 1'
#
loop_
_entity.id
_entity.type
_entity.pdbx_description
1 polymer ?
#
loop_
_entity_poly.entity_id
_entity_poly.type
_entity_poly.pdbx_seq_one_letter_code
_entity_poly.pdbx_strand_id
1 'polypeptide(L)'
;MVRAVRDRRFRYIRNYFPNQPYFTWIAFRNNHPVMQELWRLHLEGKLEGPQKTLFEVPRPAEELYDIEKDPYEINNLAGEPEYQSTLQRMRQLLDDWRIRCGDMGDISEEQIVARMWPGGVQPKTSAPLCIPITTESYGQAPVPEGGALAYPVLVELHCLTQGASIAYTTEQGEDVHWRLYTQPLRLPVGTTVLRTKAVRIGYRDSEEKTFAFTVEPAGH
;
A
#
# COMPACT_ATOMS: atom_id res chain seq x y z
N MET A 1 19.83 -1.78 -1.65
CA MET A 1 18.65 -1.04 -2.07
C MET A 1 19.01 -0.26 -3.32
N VAL A 2 18.10 -0.24 -4.29
CA VAL A 2 18.25 0.51 -5.54
C VAL A 2 17.02 1.39 -5.69
N ARG A 3 17.22 2.61 -6.18
CA ARG A 3 16.15 3.53 -6.56
C ARG A 3 16.44 4.09 -7.94
N ALA A 4 15.41 4.32 -8.73
CA ALA A 4 15.57 4.84 -10.08
C ALA A 4 14.45 5.82 -10.42
N VAL A 5 14.78 6.80 -11.25
CA VAL A 5 13.81 7.68 -11.91
C VAL A 5 14.17 7.73 -13.38
N ARG A 6 13.16 7.83 -14.24
CA ARG A 6 13.35 8.05 -15.67
C ARG A 6 12.49 9.19 -16.15
N ASP A 7 13.00 9.94 -17.11
CA ASP A 7 12.19 10.82 -17.95
C ASP A 7 12.09 10.21 -19.36
N ARG A 8 11.76 11.02 -20.36
CA ARG A 8 11.59 10.56 -21.74
C ARG A 8 12.90 10.06 -22.38
N ARG A 9 14.05 10.56 -21.93
CA ARG A 9 15.36 10.33 -22.56
C ARG A 9 16.40 9.77 -21.59
N PHE A 10 16.35 10.12 -20.32
CA PHE A 10 17.35 9.69 -19.34
C PHE A 10 16.74 8.76 -18.30
N ARG A 11 17.51 7.74 -17.92
CA ARG A 11 17.27 6.94 -16.73
C ARG A 11 18.42 7.15 -15.75
N TYR A 12 18.07 7.44 -14.52
CA TYR A 12 19.00 7.56 -13.41
C TYR A 12 18.74 6.45 -12.39
N ILE A 13 19.80 5.83 -11.89
CA ILE A 13 19.78 4.79 -10.88
C ILE A 13 20.75 5.18 -9.76
N ARG A 14 20.31 5.05 -8.51
CA ARG A 14 21.14 5.22 -7.31
C ARG A 14 21.26 3.88 -6.57
N ASN A 15 22.48 3.39 -6.43
CA ASN A 15 22.82 2.17 -5.71
C ASN A 15 23.27 2.51 -4.28
N TYR A 16 22.46 2.15 -3.29
CA TYR A 16 22.79 2.39 -1.88
C TYR A 16 23.71 1.32 -1.27
N PHE A 17 23.86 0.18 -1.95
CA PHE A 17 24.83 -0.87 -1.60
C PHE A 17 25.78 -1.11 -2.79
N PRO A 18 26.72 -0.18 -3.06
CA PRO A 18 27.67 -0.31 -4.17
C PRO A 18 28.68 -1.44 -3.96
N ASN A 19 28.94 -1.83 -2.70
CA ASN A 19 29.85 -2.92 -2.36
C ASN A 19 29.25 -4.33 -2.59
N GLN A 20 28.04 -4.41 -3.16
CA GLN A 20 27.41 -5.67 -3.55
C GLN A 20 27.35 -5.75 -5.07
N PRO A 21 27.49 -6.94 -5.68
CA PRO A 21 27.33 -7.13 -7.13
C PRO A 21 25.89 -6.90 -7.59
N TYR A 22 25.67 -6.77 -8.90
CA TYR A 22 24.31 -6.68 -9.44
C TYR A 22 23.56 -8.00 -9.22
N PHE A 23 24.27 -9.12 -9.41
CA PHE A 23 23.75 -10.43 -9.06
C PHE A 23 24.07 -10.83 -7.62
N THR A 24 23.13 -10.58 -6.73
CA THR A 24 23.09 -11.21 -5.40
C THR A 24 22.68 -12.68 -5.51
N TRP A 25 23.07 -13.51 -4.53
CA TRP A 25 22.72 -14.93 -4.52
C TRP A 25 21.21 -15.14 -4.33
N ILE A 26 20.58 -15.87 -5.27
CA ILE A 26 19.16 -16.25 -5.21
C ILE A 26 19.05 -17.68 -5.74
N ALA A 27 18.79 -18.65 -4.86
CA ALA A 27 18.77 -20.08 -5.21
C ALA A 27 17.85 -20.40 -6.39
N PHE A 28 16.61 -19.89 -6.36
CA PHE A 28 15.63 -20.12 -7.43
C PHE A 28 16.13 -19.60 -8.80
N ARG A 29 16.70 -18.38 -8.84
CA ARG A 29 17.24 -17.79 -10.06
C ARG A 29 18.41 -18.61 -10.61
N ASN A 30 19.25 -19.14 -9.73
CA ASN A 30 20.40 -19.95 -10.10
C ASN A 30 20.04 -21.32 -10.70
N ASN A 31 18.79 -21.79 -10.54
CA ASN A 31 18.30 -22.98 -11.22
C ASN A 31 17.97 -22.73 -12.70
N HIS A 32 17.89 -21.48 -13.15
CA HIS A 32 17.60 -21.16 -14.54
C HIS A 32 18.82 -21.50 -15.44
N PRO A 33 18.66 -22.21 -16.57
CA PRO A 33 19.79 -22.65 -17.41
C PRO A 33 20.72 -21.51 -17.86
N VAL A 34 20.17 -20.35 -18.22
CA VAL A 34 20.98 -19.16 -18.59
C VAL A 34 21.86 -18.69 -17.43
N MET A 35 21.36 -18.77 -16.19
CA MET A 35 22.14 -18.37 -15.03
C MET A 35 23.25 -19.37 -14.71
N GLN A 36 22.99 -20.67 -14.90
CA GLN A 36 24.02 -21.70 -14.78
C GLN A 36 25.15 -21.48 -15.79
N GLU A 37 24.80 -21.12 -17.03
CA GLU A 37 25.77 -20.82 -18.08
C GLU A 37 26.57 -19.53 -17.79
N LEU A 38 25.90 -18.47 -17.32
CA LEU A 38 26.58 -17.25 -16.88
C LEU A 38 27.57 -17.52 -15.74
N TRP A 39 27.19 -18.35 -14.75
CA TRP A 39 28.09 -18.77 -13.68
C TRP A 39 29.28 -19.59 -14.21
N ARG A 40 29.03 -20.54 -15.13
CA ARG A 40 30.11 -21.33 -15.75
C ARG A 40 31.11 -20.42 -16.48
N LEU A 41 30.63 -19.51 -17.33
CA LEU A 41 31.47 -18.56 -18.05
C LEU A 41 32.19 -17.58 -17.13
N HIS A 42 31.55 -17.14 -16.04
CA HIS A 42 32.18 -16.29 -15.03
C HIS A 42 33.36 -17.00 -14.35
N LEU A 43 33.15 -18.25 -13.92
CA LEU A 43 34.17 -19.08 -13.26
C LEU A 43 35.33 -19.42 -14.21
N GLU A 44 35.05 -19.59 -15.51
CA GLU A 44 36.07 -19.82 -16.53
C GLU A 44 36.80 -18.55 -16.98
N GLY A 45 36.38 -17.37 -16.51
CA GLY A 45 36.95 -16.09 -16.94
C GLY A 45 36.62 -15.72 -18.40
N LYS A 46 35.57 -16.29 -18.98
CA LYS A 46 35.18 -16.15 -20.40
C LYS A 46 34.05 -15.15 -20.63
N LEU A 47 33.56 -14.46 -19.59
CA LEU A 47 32.59 -13.38 -19.77
C LEU A 47 33.29 -12.13 -20.31
N GLU A 48 32.79 -11.63 -21.43
CA GLU A 48 33.23 -10.39 -22.08
C GLU A 48 32.14 -9.32 -21.96
N GLY A 49 32.43 -8.07 -22.33
CA GLY A 49 31.39 -7.03 -22.49
C GLY A 49 30.43 -6.83 -21.30
N PRO A 50 29.17 -6.45 -21.57
CA PRO A 50 28.19 -6.09 -20.53
C PRO A 50 27.82 -7.22 -19.56
N GLN A 51 27.86 -8.48 -20.01
CA GLN A 51 27.53 -9.61 -19.16
C GLN A 51 28.52 -9.78 -18.01
N LYS A 52 29.76 -9.30 -18.17
CA LYS A 52 30.76 -9.29 -17.10
C LYS A 52 30.38 -8.33 -15.97
N THR A 53 29.85 -7.14 -16.31
CA THR A 53 29.47 -6.09 -15.35
C THR A 53 28.48 -6.59 -14.30
N LEU A 54 27.64 -7.57 -14.64
CA LEU A 54 26.68 -8.19 -13.71
C LEU A 54 27.33 -8.83 -12.47
N PHE A 55 28.60 -9.24 -12.58
CA PHE A 55 29.38 -9.87 -11.52
C PHE A 55 30.41 -8.92 -10.88
N GLU A 56 30.57 -7.70 -11.39
CA GLU A 56 31.59 -6.76 -10.92
C GLU A 56 31.20 -6.10 -9.59
N VAL A 57 32.24 -5.85 -8.77
CA VAL A 57 32.16 -5.16 -7.48
C VAL A 57 33.41 -4.27 -7.33
N PRO A 58 33.30 -3.02 -6.87
CA PRO A 58 32.07 -2.32 -6.50
C PRO A 58 31.28 -1.86 -7.74
N ARG A 59 29.97 -1.75 -7.58
CA ARG A 59 29.10 -1.10 -8.56
C ARG A 59 29.21 0.42 -8.45
N PRO A 60 28.98 1.16 -9.54
CA PRO A 60 28.81 2.60 -9.47
C PRO A 60 27.72 2.97 -8.47
N ALA A 61 28.00 3.93 -7.57
CA ALA A 61 26.99 4.43 -6.64
C ALA A 61 25.82 5.11 -7.38
N GLU A 62 26.12 5.67 -8.56
CA GLU A 62 25.16 6.35 -9.43
C GLU A 62 25.38 5.89 -10.87
N GLU A 63 24.26 5.73 -11.58
CA GLU A 63 24.24 5.38 -12.99
C GLU A 63 23.29 6.31 -13.74
N LEU A 64 23.72 6.79 -14.91
CA LEU A 64 22.93 7.63 -15.80
C LEU A 64 23.03 7.10 -17.22
N TYR A 65 21.89 6.84 -17.85
CA TYR A 65 21.81 6.31 -19.21
C TYR A 65 20.95 7.22 -20.08
N ASP A 66 21.43 7.53 -21.29
CA ASP A 66 20.65 8.16 -22.35
C ASP A 66 19.95 7.05 -23.15
N ILE A 67 18.71 6.74 -22.82
CA ILE A 67 17.99 5.57 -23.35
C ILE A 67 17.62 5.71 -24.84
N GLU A 68 17.72 6.92 -25.40
CA GLU A 68 17.53 7.13 -26.84
C GLU A 68 18.79 6.74 -27.62
N LYS A 69 19.98 7.02 -27.06
CA LYS A 69 21.27 6.67 -27.67
C LYS A 69 21.75 5.27 -27.30
N ASP A 70 21.43 4.83 -26.09
CA ASP A 70 21.79 3.54 -25.53
C ASP A 70 20.56 2.84 -24.93
N PRO A 71 19.73 2.23 -25.79
CA PRO A 71 18.51 1.53 -25.35
C PRO A 71 18.79 0.33 -24.43
N TYR A 72 20.02 -0.18 -24.42
CA TYR A 72 20.43 -1.33 -23.63
C TYR A 72 21.07 -0.93 -22.29
N GLU A 73 21.25 0.36 -22.03
CA GLU A 73 21.75 0.90 -20.76
C GLU A 73 23.13 0.32 -20.39
N ILE A 74 24.04 0.27 -21.36
CA ILE A 74 25.38 -0.30 -21.19
C ILE A 74 26.40 0.74 -20.73
N ASN A 75 26.30 1.96 -21.25
CA ASN A 75 27.29 3.02 -21.09
C ASN A 75 26.84 3.99 -20.00
N ASN A 76 27.39 3.83 -18.79
CA ASN A 76 27.08 4.71 -17.68
C ASN A 76 27.72 6.10 -17.88
N LEU A 77 26.88 7.13 -18.00
CA LEU A 77 27.25 8.53 -18.22
C LEU A 77 27.44 9.33 -16.92
N ALA A 78 27.28 8.72 -15.74
CA ALA A 78 27.31 9.44 -14.46
C ALA A 78 28.67 10.10 -14.16
N GLY A 79 29.77 9.54 -14.68
CA GLY A 79 31.12 10.11 -14.55
C GLY A 79 31.47 11.16 -15.59
N GLU A 80 30.63 11.33 -16.62
CA GLU A 80 30.96 12.17 -17.77
C GLU A 80 30.72 13.66 -17.45
N PRO A 81 31.72 14.54 -17.65
CA PRO A 81 31.57 15.97 -17.34
C PRO A 81 30.41 16.64 -18.09
N GLU A 82 30.16 16.23 -19.33
CA GLU A 82 29.10 16.80 -20.19
C GLU A 82 27.68 16.51 -19.65
N TYR A 83 27.51 15.45 -18.86
CA TYR A 83 26.22 15.00 -18.35
C TYR A 83 25.96 15.41 -16.89
N GLN A 84 26.85 16.15 -16.25
CA GLN A 84 26.73 16.51 -14.82
C GLN A 84 25.46 17.31 -14.50
N SER A 85 25.06 18.23 -15.38
CA SER A 85 23.82 18.99 -15.21
C SER A 85 22.58 18.08 -15.26
N THR A 86 22.58 17.10 -16.18
CA THR A 86 21.53 16.09 -16.30
C THR A 86 21.51 15.17 -15.08
N LEU A 87 22.68 14.69 -14.63
CA LEU A 87 22.81 13.87 -13.44
C LEU A 87 22.20 14.56 -12.22
N GLN A 88 22.56 15.83 -11.99
CA GLN A 88 22.06 16.60 -10.85
C GLN A 88 20.55 16.83 -10.92
N ARG A 89 20.01 17.13 -12.11
CA ARG A 89 18.56 17.24 -12.32
C ARG A 89 17.84 15.93 -11.98
N MET A 90 18.35 14.80 -12.49
CA MET A 90 17.74 13.49 -12.26
C MET A 90 17.86 13.04 -10.79
N ARG A 91 18.98 13.39 -10.15
CA ARG A 91 19.19 13.20 -8.70
C ARG A 91 18.12 13.92 -7.90
N GLN A 92 17.89 15.20 -8.19
CA GLN A 92 16.85 16.00 -7.53
C GLN A 92 15.46 15.43 -7.76
N LEU A 93 15.13 15.01 -8.99
CA LEU A 93 13.84 14.38 -9.28
C LEU A 93 13.62 13.11 -8.46
N LEU A 94 14.67 12.31 -8.25
CA LEU A 94 14.58 11.14 -7.40
C LEU A 94 14.32 11.54 -5.94
N ASP A 95 15.07 12.50 -5.41
CA ASP A 95 14.93 12.93 -4.02
C ASP A 95 13.56 13.55 -3.75
N ASP A 96 13.06 14.39 -4.67
CA ASP A 96 11.71 14.94 -4.62
C ASP A 96 10.64 13.85 -4.62
N TRP A 97 10.80 12.82 -5.46
CA TRP A 97 9.88 11.69 -5.49
C TRP A 97 9.89 10.92 -4.17
N ARG A 98 11.07 10.65 -3.60
CA ARG A 98 11.21 9.96 -2.32
C ARG A 98 10.53 10.72 -1.19
N ILE A 99 10.68 12.04 -1.14
CA ILE A 99 10.03 12.91 -0.16
C ILE A 99 8.52 12.90 -0.36
N ARG A 100 8.03 13.15 -1.57
CA ARG A 100 6.57 13.23 -1.86
C ARG A 100 5.85 11.92 -1.57
N CYS A 101 6.46 10.78 -1.87
CA CYS A 101 5.85 9.46 -1.65
C CYS A 101 6.08 8.91 -0.23
N GLY A 102 6.91 9.57 0.58
CA GLY A 102 7.29 9.07 1.90
C GLY A 102 8.01 7.73 1.83
N ASP A 103 8.98 7.59 0.91
CA ASP A 103 9.77 6.36 0.71
C ASP A 103 10.43 5.91 2.01
N MET A 104 9.95 4.79 2.56
CA MET A 104 10.44 4.21 3.81
C MET A 104 11.61 3.24 3.61
N GLY A 105 12.22 3.19 2.41
CA GLY A 105 13.28 2.23 2.09
C GLY A 105 14.53 2.30 2.96
N ASP A 106 14.79 3.45 3.60
CA ASP A 106 15.92 3.64 4.52
C ASP A 106 15.60 3.19 5.96
N ILE A 107 14.34 2.86 6.23
CA ILE A 107 13.86 2.45 7.56
C ILE A 107 13.97 0.93 7.66
N SER A 108 14.53 0.42 8.76
CA SER A 108 14.59 -1.03 8.95
C SER A 108 13.19 -1.61 9.09
N GLU A 109 13.00 -2.88 8.68
CA GLU A 109 11.71 -3.56 8.85
C GLU A 109 11.25 -3.54 10.32
N GLU A 110 12.17 -3.73 11.26
CA GLU A 110 11.91 -3.61 12.69
C GLU A 110 11.31 -2.26 13.07
N GLN A 111 11.85 -1.16 12.56
CA GLN A 111 11.33 0.19 12.81
C GLN A 111 9.97 0.41 12.14
N ILE A 112 9.74 -0.17 10.95
CA ILE A 112 8.42 -0.13 10.29
C ILE A 112 7.39 -0.88 11.14
N VAL A 113 7.71 -2.08 11.61
CA VAL A 113 6.84 -2.87 12.49
C VAL A 113 6.58 -2.13 13.79
N ALA A 114 7.59 -1.54 14.43
CA ALA A 114 7.41 -0.77 15.65
C ALA A 114 6.51 0.46 15.47
N ARG A 115 6.53 1.09 14.29
CA ARG A 115 5.60 2.18 13.94
C ARG A 115 4.18 1.67 13.73
N MET A 116 4.00 0.52 13.11
CA MET A 116 2.68 -0.07 12.88
C MET A 116 2.08 -0.64 14.16
N TRP A 117 2.88 -1.35 14.95
CA TRP A 117 2.51 -2.03 16.20
C TRP A 117 3.36 -1.49 17.37
N PRO A 118 3.02 -0.30 17.90
CA PRO A 118 3.73 0.27 19.03
C PRO A 118 3.77 -0.69 20.22
N GLY A 119 4.97 -0.95 20.75
CA GLY A 119 5.19 -1.92 21.82
C GLY A 119 4.96 -3.39 21.42
N GLY A 120 4.97 -3.70 20.12
CA GLY A 120 4.74 -5.06 19.61
C GLY A 120 3.26 -5.50 19.67
N VAL A 121 2.34 -4.59 20.02
CA VAL A 121 0.92 -4.90 20.12
C VAL A 121 0.21 -4.43 18.87
N GLN A 122 -0.40 -5.38 18.14
CA GLN A 122 -1.23 -5.06 16.99
C GLN A 122 -2.45 -4.21 17.42
N PRO A 123 -2.59 -2.98 16.91
CA PRO A 123 -3.73 -2.12 17.22
C PRO A 123 -5.05 -2.76 16.78
N LYS A 124 -6.15 -2.36 17.42
CA LYS A 124 -7.49 -2.87 17.09
C LYS A 124 -8.35 -1.76 16.50
N THR A 125 -9.08 -2.10 15.44
CA THR A 125 -10.04 -1.20 14.80
C THR A 125 -11.23 -0.97 15.72
N SER A 126 -11.66 0.29 15.87
CA SER A 126 -12.86 0.66 16.62
C SER A 126 -14.10 0.09 15.95
N ALA A 127 -15.06 -0.41 16.75
CA ALA A 127 -16.33 -0.88 16.20
C ALA A 127 -17.11 0.27 15.55
N PRO A 128 -17.90 0.00 14.49
CA PRO A 128 -18.75 1.01 13.87
C PRO A 128 -19.77 1.60 14.86
N LEU A 129 -19.95 2.91 14.75
CA LEU A 129 -21.03 3.66 15.37
C LEU A 129 -22.16 3.80 14.34
N CYS A 130 -23.40 3.69 14.80
CA CYS A 130 -24.58 3.82 13.96
C CYS A 130 -25.35 5.08 14.35
N ILE A 131 -25.60 5.95 13.39
CA ILE A 131 -26.29 7.24 13.60
C ILE A 131 -27.53 7.27 12.71
N PRO A 132 -28.73 7.04 13.27
CA PRO A 132 -29.97 7.19 12.52
C PRO A 132 -30.34 8.67 12.40
N ILE A 133 -30.84 9.03 11.22
CA ILE A 133 -31.39 10.33 10.87
C ILE A 133 -32.85 10.10 10.48
N THR A 134 -33.75 10.75 11.21
CA THR A 134 -35.19 10.78 10.98
C THR A 134 -35.67 12.23 10.98
N THR A 135 -36.96 12.43 10.74
CA THR A 135 -37.59 13.77 10.87
C THR A 135 -37.64 14.28 12.30
N GLU A 136 -37.46 13.40 13.29
CA GLU A 136 -37.51 13.71 14.72
C GLU A 136 -36.12 13.72 15.37
N SER A 137 -35.17 12.99 14.78
CA SER A 137 -33.79 12.87 15.26
C SER A 137 -32.82 13.12 14.11
N TYR A 138 -32.20 14.30 14.08
CA TYR A 138 -31.36 14.75 12.98
C TYR A 138 -29.90 14.24 13.06
N GLY A 139 -29.68 12.99 13.50
CA GLY A 139 -28.34 12.40 13.59
C GLY A 139 -27.43 13.02 14.65
N GLN A 140 -27.99 13.43 15.79
CA GLN A 140 -27.25 14.14 16.84
C GLN A 140 -26.27 13.25 17.62
N ALA A 141 -26.55 11.95 17.72
CA ALA A 141 -25.75 11.01 18.48
C ALA A 141 -25.87 9.58 17.91
N PRO A 142 -24.85 8.73 18.11
CA PRO A 142 -24.95 7.32 17.77
C PRO A 142 -25.91 6.58 18.71
N VAL A 143 -26.55 5.54 18.19
CA VAL A 143 -27.35 4.60 18.97
C VAL A 143 -26.52 3.37 19.34
N PRO A 144 -26.61 2.86 20.58
CA PRO A 144 -25.77 1.75 21.03
C PRO A 144 -26.22 0.39 20.49
N GLU A 145 -27.53 0.15 20.37
CA GLU A 145 -28.12 -1.16 20.02
C GLU A 145 -29.28 -1.06 19.00
N GLY A 146 -29.56 0.13 18.48
CA GLY A 146 -30.71 0.41 17.62
C GLY A 146 -31.89 1.00 18.41
N GLY A 147 -33.12 0.75 17.94
CA GLY A 147 -34.34 1.27 18.57
C GLY A 147 -35.51 1.47 17.60
N ALA A 148 -36.62 1.97 18.14
CA ALA A 148 -37.78 2.39 17.35
C ALA A 148 -37.49 3.72 16.64
N LEU A 149 -37.85 3.83 15.37
CA LEU A 149 -37.61 5.01 14.53
C LEU A 149 -38.83 5.30 13.65
N ALA A 150 -39.18 6.57 13.51
CA ALA A 150 -40.21 7.00 12.56
C ALA A 150 -39.66 7.04 11.13
N TYR A 151 -40.41 6.48 10.17
CA TYR A 151 -40.11 6.60 8.74
C TYR A 151 -40.31 8.06 8.26
N PRO A 152 -39.45 8.61 7.39
CA PRO A 152 -38.29 7.97 6.74
C PRO A 152 -37.02 7.96 7.60
N VAL A 153 -36.23 6.89 7.45
CA VAL A 153 -34.97 6.70 8.19
C VAL A 153 -33.79 6.60 7.21
N LEU A 154 -32.73 7.34 7.52
CA LEU A 154 -31.42 7.20 6.91
C LEU A 154 -30.40 6.84 7.99
N VAL A 155 -29.57 5.82 7.78
CA VAL A 155 -28.55 5.37 8.73
C VAL A 155 -27.17 5.68 8.19
N GLU A 156 -26.39 6.40 9.01
CA GLU A 156 -24.97 6.60 8.79
C GLU A 156 -24.12 5.70 9.67
N LEU A 157 -23.04 5.15 9.12
CA LEU A 157 -22.08 4.35 9.84
C LEU A 157 -20.73 5.09 9.89
N HIS A 158 -20.18 5.19 11.09
CA HIS A 158 -18.91 5.90 11.34
C HIS A 158 -17.93 5.00 12.10
N CYS A 159 -16.64 5.12 11.84
CA CYS A 159 -15.59 4.41 12.59
C CYS A 159 -14.55 5.41 13.07
N LEU A 160 -14.22 5.36 14.37
CA LEU A 160 -13.23 6.26 14.96
C LEU A 160 -11.79 5.94 14.54
N THR A 161 -11.55 4.76 13.97
CA THR A 161 -10.24 4.40 13.43
C THR A 161 -10.09 5.00 12.03
N GLN A 162 -9.21 6.00 11.90
CA GLN A 162 -8.92 6.63 10.62
C GLN A 162 -8.44 5.62 9.57
N GLY A 163 -9.02 5.70 8.36
CA GLY A 163 -8.69 4.83 7.24
C GLY A 163 -9.26 3.41 7.35
N ALA A 164 -10.15 3.16 8.32
CA ALA A 164 -10.91 1.92 8.36
C ALA A 164 -12.05 1.93 7.34
N SER A 165 -12.28 0.77 6.72
CA SER A 165 -13.44 0.49 5.91
C SER A 165 -14.51 -0.17 6.79
N ILE A 166 -15.78 0.17 6.57
CA ILE A 166 -16.91 -0.44 7.28
C ILE A 166 -17.60 -1.42 6.35
N ALA A 167 -17.83 -2.64 6.82
CA ALA A 167 -18.68 -3.62 6.18
C ALA A 167 -19.99 -3.77 6.98
N TYR A 168 -21.08 -4.04 6.28
CA TYR A 168 -22.38 -4.29 6.89
C TYR A 168 -23.13 -5.43 6.20
N THR A 169 -24.08 -6.02 6.91
CA THR A 169 -25.06 -6.96 6.36
C THR A 169 -26.38 -6.86 7.12
N THR A 170 -27.48 -7.19 6.46
CA THR A 170 -28.80 -7.35 7.08
C THR A 170 -29.23 -8.82 7.13
N GLU A 171 -28.39 -9.72 6.62
CA GLU A 171 -28.61 -11.16 6.60
C GLU A 171 -28.36 -11.77 7.99
N GLN A 172 -29.09 -12.84 8.29
CA GLN A 172 -28.98 -13.59 9.55
C GLN A 172 -28.20 -14.89 9.32
N GLY A 173 -27.51 -15.36 10.35
CA GLY A 173 -26.68 -16.58 10.30
C GLY A 173 -25.18 -16.29 10.21
N GLU A 174 -24.39 -17.36 10.11
CA GLU A 174 -22.91 -17.27 10.09
C GLU A 174 -22.35 -17.06 8.68
N ASP A 175 -22.96 -17.68 7.65
CA ASP A 175 -22.57 -17.54 6.25
C ASP A 175 -23.41 -16.46 5.57
N VAL A 176 -22.93 -15.22 5.66
CA VAL A 176 -23.63 -14.03 5.18
C VAL A 176 -22.77 -13.23 4.22
N HIS A 177 -23.42 -12.56 3.28
CA HIS A 177 -22.72 -11.66 2.38
C HIS A 177 -22.51 -10.29 3.03
N TRP A 178 -21.24 -9.93 3.27
CA TRP A 178 -20.85 -8.62 3.77
C TRP A 178 -20.71 -7.62 2.62
N ARG A 179 -21.36 -6.46 2.76
CA ARG A 179 -21.31 -5.35 1.80
C ARG A 179 -20.42 -4.24 2.33
N LEU A 180 -19.61 -3.64 1.45
CA LEU A 180 -18.85 -2.46 1.79
C LEU A 180 -19.79 -1.26 1.95
N TYR A 181 -19.69 -0.55 3.07
CA TYR A 181 -20.42 0.68 3.31
C TYR A 181 -19.74 1.83 2.55
N THR A 182 -20.43 2.36 1.54
CA THR A 182 -19.96 3.48 0.72
C THR A 182 -20.90 4.68 0.74
N GLN A 183 -22.11 4.52 1.26
CA GLN A 183 -23.14 5.56 1.33
C GLN A 183 -24.16 5.25 2.44
N PRO A 184 -24.88 6.27 2.97
CA PRO A 184 -25.93 6.07 3.97
C PRO A 184 -27.03 5.08 3.54
N LEU A 185 -27.52 4.30 4.50
CA LEU A 185 -28.50 3.23 4.27
C LEU A 185 -29.92 3.73 4.53
N ARG A 186 -30.83 3.55 3.58
CA ARG A 186 -32.27 3.79 3.82
C ARG A 186 -32.90 2.54 4.39
N LEU A 187 -33.53 2.63 5.55
CA LEU A 187 -34.23 1.50 6.15
C LEU A 187 -35.70 1.49 5.70
N PRO A 188 -36.25 0.33 5.27
CA PRO A 188 -37.68 0.20 5.00
C PRO A 188 -38.48 0.20 6.31
N VAL A 189 -39.79 0.44 6.21
CA VAL A 189 -40.73 0.18 7.30
C VAL A 189 -40.67 -1.30 7.69
N GLY A 190 -40.71 -1.57 9.00
CA GLY A 190 -40.60 -2.91 9.58
C GLY A 190 -39.32 -3.11 10.38
N THR A 191 -39.01 -4.37 10.67
CA THR A 191 -37.83 -4.72 11.47
C THR A 191 -36.62 -4.94 10.58
N THR A 192 -35.52 -4.24 10.87
CA THR A 192 -34.22 -4.47 10.24
C THR A 192 -33.17 -4.71 11.31
N VAL A 193 -32.45 -5.83 11.19
CA VAL A 193 -31.25 -6.10 12.00
C VAL A 193 -30.03 -5.81 11.14
N LEU A 194 -29.25 -4.80 11.54
CA LEU A 194 -28.05 -4.37 10.85
C LEU A 194 -26.82 -4.84 11.62
N ARG A 195 -26.02 -5.71 11.01
CA ARG A 195 -24.73 -6.15 11.54
C ARG A 195 -23.62 -5.39 10.85
N THR A 196 -22.61 -4.97 11.60
CA THR A 196 -21.54 -4.09 11.12
C THR A 196 -20.20 -4.50 11.68
N LYS A 197 -19.15 -4.30 10.90
CA LYS A 197 -17.77 -4.57 11.29
C LYS A 197 -16.84 -3.60 10.58
N ALA A 198 -15.79 -3.13 11.25
CA ALA A 198 -14.77 -2.27 10.65
C ALA A 198 -13.45 -3.01 10.50
N VAL A 199 -12.78 -2.77 9.37
CA VAL A 199 -11.51 -3.40 8.99
C VAL A 199 -10.52 -2.32 8.57
N ARG A 200 -9.29 -2.40 9.08
CA ARG A 200 -8.17 -1.57 8.64
C ARG A 200 -6.93 -2.43 8.45
N ILE A 201 -6.28 -2.31 7.29
CA ILE A 201 -5.07 -3.07 6.99
C ILE A 201 -3.99 -2.79 8.05
N GLY A 202 -3.36 -3.85 8.55
CA GLY A 202 -2.36 -3.81 9.62
C GLY A 202 -2.93 -3.78 11.04
N TYR A 203 -4.25 -3.61 11.20
CA TYR A 203 -4.95 -3.63 12.48
C TYR A 203 -5.69 -4.96 12.63
N ARG A 204 -6.00 -5.33 13.87
CA ARG A 204 -7.05 -6.33 14.13
C ARG A 204 -8.40 -5.73 13.78
N ASP A 205 -9.27 -6.58 13.25
CA ASP A 205 -10.66 -6.25 12.99
C ASP A 205 -11.37 -5.75 14.25
N SER A 206 -12.40 -4.92 14.04
CA SER A 206 -13.28 -4.57 15.14
C SER A 206 -14.11 -5.78 15.59
N GLU A 207 -14.67 -5.68 16.79
CA GLU A 207 -15.82 -6.52 17.13
C GLU A 207 -16.97 -6.27 16.16
N GLU A 208 -17.79 -7.30 15.95
CA GLU A 208 -19.04 -7.14 15.24
C GLU A 208 -20.05 -6.40 16.13
N LYS A 209 -20.77 -5.45 15.54
CA LYS A 209 -21.85 -4.69 16.20
C LYS A 209 -23.17 -4.93 15.49
N THR A 210 -24.19 -5.25 16.28
CA THR A 210 -25.56 -5.48 15.81
C THR A 210 -26.46 -4.35 16.30
N PHE A 211 -27.26 -3.80 15.39
CA PHE A 211 -28.28 -2.79 15.67
C PHE A 211 -29.63 -3.32 15.22
N ALA A 212 -30.60 -3.37 16.13
CA ALA A 212 -31.96 -3.79 15.82
C ALA A 212 -32.87 -2.57 15.71
N PHE A 213 -33.45 -2.35 14.55
CA PHE A 213 -34.35 -1.24 14.28
C PHE A 213 -35.77 -1.73 14.03
N THR A 214 -36.74 -1.03 14.61
CA THR A 214 -38.16 -1.15 14.25
C THR A 214 -38.58 0.19 13.66
N VAL A 215 -38.79 0.22 12.35
CA VAL A 215 -39.17 1.44 11.63
C VAL A 215 -40.68 1.46 11.47
N GLU A 216 -41.33 2.44 12.08
CA GLU A 216 -42.79 2.61 12.03
C GLU A 216 -43.19 3.59 10.93
N PRO A 217 -44.35 3.42 10.27
CA PRO A 217 -44.89 4.43 9.36
C PRO A 217 -45.09 5.75 10.09
N ALA A 218 -44.86 6.88 9.42
CA ALA A 218 -45.23 8.18 9.98
C ALA A 218 -46.73 8.19 10.31
N GLY A 219 -47.10 8.54 11.55
CA GLY A 219 -48.49 8.75 11.94
C GLY A 219 -49.11 9.87 11.11
N HIS A 220 -50.32 9.64 10.59
CA HIS A 220 -51.14 10.67 9.96
C HIS A 220 -51.71 11.66 10.99
#